data_AF-A0A9E2R5V7-F1
#
_entry.id   AF-A0A9E2R5V7-F1
#
_cell.length_a   1.000
_cell.length_b   1.000
_cell.length_c   1.000
_cell.angle_alpha   90.00
_cell.angle_beta   90.00
_cell.angle_gamma   90.00
#
_symmetry.space_group_name_H-M   'P 1'
#
loop_
_entity.id
_entity.type
_entity.pdbx_description
1 polymer ?
#
loop_
_entity_poly.entity_id
_entity_poly.type
_entity_poly.pdbx_seq_one_letter_code
_entity_poly.pdbx_strand_id
1 'polypeptide(L)'
;MRARQICVWLLAIASWVFAAEPSPRHPVLWYDTPAEDFMWAMPTGNGRLGAMVFGGVPDERIALNHDRLWRRVYFNFTRPVSAHLPEVRALAAAGKWREAQALFLKTLQPYGGRFDERSKLGGGSVNPYQPAGDLELHFPPTGPVTGYRRSLDLATAIATIQYQQGDTWFQRQTYCASTQPVIVTDVTCDRPGQLTFNVALTRGHASGKFETVHTSAGGGMQRGSGLDPECALDIHARGNTIFFKGTFDEGAFWNMQTSVLVRGGSVAPQGTGLRVTGADEAWVLTTIAVDQEAKDPAALCAAQLERAARSLPTLRQEHITAHQRLFNRVALRLGSLPADQPTDRWLAHSRSSPGESSLYALLFDYGRYLLICSSRPGGLPANLQGLWNEDIHPA
;
A
#
# COMPACT_ATOMS: atom_id res chain seq x y z
N MET A 1 44.94 71.57 27.10
CA MET A 1 45.93 70.56 26.65
C MET A 1 45.87 69.33 27.54
N ARG A 2 46.02 68.16 26.91
CA ARG A 2 46.11 66.79 27.45
C ARG A 2 44.79 66.11 27.83
N ALA A 3 44.38 65.24 26.89
CA ALA A 3 43.37 64.23 26.99
C ALA A 3 43.73 63.15 28.02
N ARG A 4 42.70 62.60 28.69
CA ARG A 4 42.74 61.27 29.31
C ARG A 4 41.50 60.52 28.85
N GLN A 5 41.69 59.57 27.93
CA GLN A 5 40.70 58.56 27.57
C GLN A 5 40.57 57.59 28.76
N ILE A 6 39.34 57.42 29.26
CA ILE A 6 38.97 56.38 30.20
C ILE A 6 38.21 55.32 29.39
N CYS A 7 38.83 54.16 29.18
CA CYS A 7 38.16 52.99 28.60
C CYS A 7 37.23 52.38 29.65
N VAL A 8 35.92 52.44 29.39
CA VAL A 8 34.91 51.69 30.14
C VAL A 8 34.75 50.32 29.47
N TRP A 9 35.12 49.26 30.18
CA TRP A 9 34.79 47.89 29.78
C TRP A 9 33.40 47.53 30.33
N LEU A 10 32.41 47.42 29.44
CA LEU A 10 31.10 46.85 29.75
C LEU A 10 31.17 45.33 29.57
N LEU A 11 31.14 44.60 30.69
CA LEU A 11 30.95 43.15 30.73
C LEU A 11 29.47 42.84 30.45
N ALA A 12 29.17 42.46 29.20
CA ALA A 12 27.89 41.85 28.86
C ALA A 12 27.97 40.34 29.12
N ILE A 13 27.38 39.89 30.22
CA ILE A 13 27.14 38.45 30.46
C ILE A 13 25.99 38.04 29.54
N ALA A 14 26.33 37.52 28.36
CA ALA A 14 25.37 36.84 27.49
C ALA A 14 25.04 35.48 28.12
N SER A 15 23.88 35.38 28.77
CA SER A 15 23.31 34.10 29.17
C SER A 15 22.83 33.36 27.93
N TRP A 16 23.68 32.49 27.38
CA TRP A 16 23.28 31.55 26.34
C TRP A 16 22.38 30.49 26.99
N VAL A 17 21.07 30.72 26.95
CA VAL A 17 20.10 29.62 27.12
C VAL A 17 20.23 28.76 25.87
N PHE A 18 21.03 27.70 25.94
CA PHE A 18 20.92 26.61 24.98
C PHE A 18 19.54 25.98 25.18
N ALA A 19 18.59 26.37 24.34
CA ALA A 19 17.39 25.57 24.16
C ALA A 19 17.88 24.22 23.63
N ALA A 20 17.80 23.17 24.45
CA ALA A 20 18.06 21.82 24.00
C ALA A 20 17.18 21.55 22.78
N GLU A 21 17.78 21.18 21.65
CA GLU A 21 17.01 20.74 20.50
C GLU A 21 16.12 19.57 20.97
N PRO A 22 14.80 19.66 20.75
CA PRO A 22 13.93 18.58 21.15
C PRO A 22 14.34 17.32 20.40
N SER A 23 14.56 16.22 21.13
CA SER A 23 15.03 14.95 20.58
C SER A 23 14.23 14.57 19.31
N PRO A 24 14.90 14.00 18.29
CA PRO A 24 14.24 13.63 17.05
C PRO A 24 13.04 12.71 17.32
N ARG A 25 11.92 13.02 16.70
CA ARG A 25 10.68 12.25 16.82
C ARG A 25 10.84 10.99 15.98
N HIS A 26 10.60 9.83 16.55
CA HIS A 26 10.62 8.54 15.85
C HIS A 26 9.21 7.93 15.84
N PRO A 27 8.28 8.44 15.00
CA PRO A 27 6.93 7.92 14.90
C PRO A 27 6.95 6.61 14.10
N VAL A 28 7.34 5.53 14.78
CA VAL A 28 7.55 4.21 14.16
C VAL A 28 6.57 3.24 14.78
N LEU A 29 5.82 2.54 13.93
CA LEU A 29 5.18 1.28 14.33
C LEU A 29 6.19 0.16 14.09
N TRP A 30 6.35 -0.75 15.04
CA TRP A 30 7.19 -1.92 14.87
C TRP A 30 6.68 -3.14 15.62
N TYR A 31 7.03 -4.32 15.10
CA TYR A 31 6.60 -5.63 15.55
C TYR A 31 7.76 -6.63 15.43
N ASP A 32 7.77 -7.65 16.28
CA ASP A 32 8.78 -8.72 16.30
C ASP A 32 8.29 -10.05 15.70
N THR A 33 7.13 -10.02 15.01
CA THR A 33 6.59 -11.13 14.23
C THR A 33 6.06 -10.64 12.87
N PRO A 34 6.05 -11.49 11.82
CA PRO A 34 5.35 -11.20 10.57
C PRO A 34 3.85 -10.93 10.79
N ALA A 35 3.22 -10.23 9.84
CA ALA A 35 1.77 -10.03 9.86
C ALA A 35 1.03 -11.36 9.67
N GLU A 36 0.04 -11.62 10.52
CA GLU A 36 -0.80 -12.83 10.45
C GLU A 36 -1.88 -12.70 9.36
N ASP A 37 -2.39 -11.48 9.16
CA ASP A 37 -3.38 -11.15 8.14
C ASP A 37 -3.17 -9.70 7.63
N PHE A 38 -4.02 -9.28 6.71
CA PHE A 38 -3.97 -7.95 6.10
C PHE A 38 -4.10 -6.79 7.09
N MET A 39 -4.88 -6.95 8.16
CA MET A 39 -5.04 -5.90 9.18
C MET A 39 -3.77 -5.71 10.00
N TRP A 40 -2.88 -6.71 10.03
CA TRP A 40 -1.56 -6.63 10.66
C TRP A 40 -0.44 -6.16 9.71
N ALA A 41 -0.69 -6.11 8.41
CA ALA A 41 0.28 -5.66 7.41
C ALA A 41 0.50 -4.13 7.47
N MET A 42 1.67 -3.67 7.01
CA MET A 42 2.06 -2.25 7.08
C MET A 42 1.62 -1.52 5.79
N PRO A 43 0.70 -0.55 5.87
CA PRO A 43 0.30 0.22 4.70
C PRO A 43 1.41 1.16 4.26
N THR A 44 1.63 1.24 2.95
CA THR A 44 2.40 2.28 2.27
C THR A 44 1.63 2.77 1.05
N GLY A 45 1.83 4.02 0.64
CA GLY A 45 1.08 4.58 -0.49
C GLY A 45 1.60 5.94 -0.95
N ASN A 46 1.31 6.28 -2.21
CA ASN A 46 1.62 7.59 -2.79
C ASN A 46 0.36 8.33 -3.30
N GLY A 47 -0.83 7.92 -2.85
CA GLY A 47 -2.14 8.42 -3.28
C GLY A 47 -2.61 7.89 -4.64
N ARG A 48 -1.78 7.10 -5.32
CA ARG A 48 -2.07 6.43 -6.60
C ARG A 48 -1.96 4.93 -6.47
N LEU A 49 -0.78 4.48 -6.03
CA LEU A 49 -0.44 3.11 -5.72
C LEU A 49 -0.43 2.92 -4.21
N GLY A 50 -0.99 1.79 -3.77
CA GLY A 50 -0.96 1.33 -2.38
C GLY A 50 -0.32 -0.04 -2.29
N ALA A 51 0.37 -0.28 -1.18
CA ALA A 51 0.97 -1.57 -0.85
C ALA A 51 0.78 -1.89 0.64
N MET A 52 0.35 -3.11 0.96
CA MET A 52 0.30 -3.64 2.33
C MET A 52 1.39 -4.69 2.51
N VAL A 53 2.38 -4.41 3.36
CA VAL A 53 3.59 -5.22 3.51
C VAL A 53 3.48 -6.16 4.71
N PHE A 54 3.53 -7.47 4.48
CA PHE A 54 3.28 -8.47 5.52
C PHE A 54 4.53 -8.79 6.35
N GLY A 55 5.69 -8.86 5.71
CA GLY A 55 6.97 -9.10 6.36
C GLY A 55 7.32 -10.58 6.58
N GLY A 56 6.76 -11.51 5.82
CA GLY A 56 7.06 -12.94 5.95
C GLY A 56 8.50 -13.28 5.53
N VAL A 57 9.14 -14.24 6.20
CA VAL A 57 10.58 -14.51 6.01
C VAL A 57 10.85 -15.43 4.81
N PRO A 58 10.32 -16.66 4.75
CA PRO A 58 10.40 -17.45 3.53
C PRO A 58 9.48 -16.88 2.45
N ASP A 59 8.28 -16.44 2.81
CA ASP A 59 7.25 -15.97 1.88
C ASP A 59 6.83 -14.56 2.26
N GLU A 60 7.31 -13.57 1.50
CA GLU A 60 6.85 -12.19 1.60
C GLU A 60 5.62 -12.00 0.73
N ARG A 61 4.61 -11.32 1.26
CA ARG A 61 3.40 -10.92 0.54
C ARG A 61 3.28 -9.41 0.62
N ILE A 62 3.10 -8.76 -0.52
CA ILE A 62 2.78 -7.34 -0.61
C ILE A 62 1.50 -7.19 -1.41
N ALA A 63 0.38 -6.91 -0.73
CA ALA A 63 -0.90 -6.71 -1.42
C ALA A 63 -0.92 -5.34 -2.10
N LEU A 64 -1.35 -5.29 -3.35
CA LEU A 64 -1.18 -4.15 -4.24
C LEU A 64 -2.52 -3.53 -4.67
N ASN A 65 -2.54 -2.20 -4.69
CA ASN A 65 -3.72 -1.43 -5.03
C ASN A 65 -3.39 -0.27 -5.97
N HIS A 66 -4.40 0.14 -6.74
CA HIS A 66 -4.36 1.33 -7.59
C HIS A 66 -5.65 2.12 -7.41
N ASP A 67 -5.59 3.44 -7.20
CA ASP A 67 -6.75 4.28 -6.80
C ASP A 67 -7.94 4.17 -7.78
N ARG A 68 -7.66 4.07 -9.08
CA ARG A 68 -8.64 3.95 -10.17
C ARG A 68 -9.02 2.53 -10.56
N LEU A 69 -8.52 1.50 -9.86
CA LEU A 69 -8.89 0.12 -10.16
C LEU A 69 -10.24 -0.23 -9.51
N TRP A 70 -11.29 -0.03 -10.29
CA TRP A 70 -12.67 -0.36 -9.94
C TRP A 70 -13.23 -1.25 -11.04
N ARG A 71 -14.14 -2.16 -10.68
CA ARG A 71 -14.71 -3.14 -11.62
C ARG A 71 -15.46 -2.48 -12.80
N ARG A 72 -16.05 -1.31 -12.56
CA ARG A 72 -16.78 -0.50 -13.57
C ARG A 72 -17.96 -1.23 -14.24
N VAL A 73 -18.77 -1.88 -13.42
CA VAL A 73 -20.16 -2.20 -13.73
C VAL A 73 -20.93 -0.90 -14.04
N TYR A 74 -21.37 -0.75 -15.28
CA TYR A 74 -22.18 0.39 -15.70
C TYR A 74 -23.65 0.16 -15.32
N PHE A 75 -24.23 1.07 -14.53
CA PHE A 75 -25.67 1.12 -14.30
C PHE A 75 -26.23 2.40 -14.94
N ASN A 76 -27.34 2.25 -15.66
CA ASN A 76 -28.14 3.40 -16.08
C ASN A 76 -29.11 3.77 -14.94
N PHE A 77 -28.71 4.72 -14.09
CA PHE A 77 -29.45 5.09 -12.88
C PHE A 77 -30.64 6.04 -13.11
N THR A 78 -30.90 6.49 -14.34
CA THR A 78 -31.90 7.55 -14.54
C THR A 78 -33.27 6.97 -14.86
N ARG A 79 -34.02 6.55 -13.83
CA ARG A 79 -35.49 6.58 -13.88
C ARG A 79 -36.00 7.88 -13.27
N PRO A 80 -36.97 8.58 -13.88
CA PRO A 80 -37.61 9.73 -13.26
C PRO A 80 -38.50 9.27 -12.09
N VAL A 81 -37.90 9.14 -10.91
CA VAL A 81 -38.62 8.80 -9.66
C VAL A 81 -39.48 9.96 -9.14
N SER A 82 -39.27 11.16 -9.69
CA SER A 82 -39.97 12.39 -9.29
C SER A 82 -41.49 12.28 -9.38
N ALA A 83 -42.02 11.52 -10.35
CA ALA A 83 -43.46 11.32 -10.52
C ALA A 83 -44.13 10.63 -9.33
N HIS A 84 -43.38 9.81 -8.57
CA HIS A 84 -43.90 9.04 -7.44
C HIS A 84 -43.68 9.73 -6.08
N LEU A 85 -42.84 10.78 -6.03
CA LEU A 85 -42.54 11.51 -4.78
C LEU A 85 -43.78 12.12 -4.10
N PRO A 86 -44.77 12.69 -4.82
CA PRO A 86 -45.99 13.20 -4.17
C PRO A 86 -46.75 12.11 -3.40
N GLU A 87 -46.89 10.92 -3.98
CA GLU A 87 -47.60 9.79 -3.38
C GLU A 87 -46.82 9.19 -2.20
N VAL A 88 -45.49 9.01 -2.32
CA VAL A 88 -44.63 8.58 -1.22
C VAL A 88 -44.73 9.54 -0.02
N ARG A 89 -44.73 10.86 -0.28
CA ARG A 89 -44.88 11.89 0.77
C ARG A 89 -46.26 11.87 1.41
N ALA A 90 -47.32 11.67 0.63
CA ALA A 90 -48.69 11.56 1.14
C ALA A 90 -48.86 10.34 2.06
N LEU A 91 -48.32 9.18 1.67
CA LEU A 91 -48.32 7.97 2.50
C LEU A 91 -47.55 8.18 3.81
N ALA A 92 -46.37 8.80 3.75
CA ALA A 92 -45.59 9.14 4.94
C ALA A 92 -46.33 10.11 5.88
N ALA A 93 -46.95 11.16 5.34
CA ALA A 93 -47.75 12.12 6.12
C ALA A 93 -48.98 11.47 6.79
N ALA A 94 -49.54 10.43 6.17
CA ALA A 94 -50.64 9.64 6.74
C ALA A 94 -50.17 8.55 7.75
N GLY A 95 -48.88 8.49 8.08
CA GLY A 95 -48.33 7.48 8.99
C GLY A 95 -48.16 6.08 8.38
N LYS A 96 -48.34 5.93 7.07
CA LYS A 96 -48.28 4.66 6.33
C LYS A 96 -46.86 4.32 5.88
N TRP A 97 -45.93 4.19 6.84
CA TRP A 97 -44.50 4.04 6.58
C TRP A 97 -44.13 2.84 5.69
N ARG A 98 -44.80 1.68 5.90
CA ARG A 98 -44.55 0.48 5.09
C ARG A 98 -44.99 0.64 3.64
N GLU A 99 -46.14 1.27 3.40
CA GLU A 99 -46.65 1.57 2.05
C GLU A 99 -45.74 2.58 1.35
N ALA A 100 -45.32 3.63 2.06
CA ALA A 100 -44.39 4.64 1.55
C ALA A 100 -43.04 4.02 1.15
N GLN A 101 -42.46 3.17 2.02
CA GLN A 101 -41.21 2.47 1.74
C GLN A 101 -41.34 1.50 0.56
N ALA A 102 -42.42 0.72 0.51
CA ALA A 102 -42.66 -0.23 -0.58
C ALA A 102 -42.78 0.49 -1.94
N LEU A 103 -43.53 1.59 -1.99
CA LEU A 103 -43.65 2.42 -3.19
C LEU A 103 -42.29 3.00 -3.58
N PHE A 104 -41.55 3.58 -2.64
CA PHE A 104 -40.23 4.16 -2.90
C PHE A 104 -39.24 3.11 -3.44
N LEU A 105 -39.12 1.94 -2.80
CA LEU A 105 -38.24 0.86 -3.25
C LEU A 105 -38.63 0.32 -4.64
N LYS A 106 -39.93 0.20 -4.93
CA LYS A 106 -40.41 -0.18 -6.27
C LYS A 106 -39.98 0.83 -7.35
N THR A 107 -39.92 2.11 -7.01
CA THR A 107 -39.49 3.16 -7.95
C THR A 107 -37.99 3.19 -8.19
N LEU A 108 -37.20 2.67 -7.24
CA LEU A 108 -35.74 2.63 -7.31
C LEU A 108 -35.18 1.42 -8.07
N GLN A 109 -36.01 0.43 -8.45
CA GLN A 109 -35.54 -0.76 -9.17
C GLN A 109 -34.85 -0.36 -10.51
N PRO A 110 -33.59 -0.76 -10.73
CA PRO A 110 -32.86 -0.43 -11.94
C PRO A 110 -33.48 -1.10 -13.18
N TYR A 111 -33.41 -0.44 -14.34
CA TYR A 111 -33.75 -1.03 -15.63
C TYR A 111 -32.47 -1.56 -16.31
N GLY A 112 -32.44 -2.86 -16.64
CA GLY A 112 -31.48 -3.40 -17.60
C GLY A 112 -30.05 -3.71 -17.10
N GLY A 113 -29.86 -4.00 -15.81
CA GLY A 113 -28.59 -4.56 -15.29
C GLY A 113 -28.80 -5.98 -14.75
N ARG A 114 -27.74 -6.81 -14.73
CA ARG A 114 -27.76 -8.06 -13.95
C ARG A 114 -28.06 -7.70 -12.50
N PHE A 115 -29.21 -8.15 -12.01
CA PHE A 115 -29.50 -8.15 -10.58
C PHE A 115 -28.49 -9.12 -9.96
N ASP A 116 -27.56 -8.61 -9.15
CA ASP A 116 -26.87 -9.48 -8.21
C ASP A 116 -27.86 -9.78 -7.08
N GLU A 117 -28.32 -11.02 -7.00
CA GLU A 117 -29.21 -11.49 -5.93
C GLU A 117 -28.60 -11.28 -4.53
N ARG A 118 -27.29 -11.04 -4.43
CA ARG A 118 -26.60 -10.69 -3.16
C ARG A 118 -26.89 -9.26 -2.70
N SER A 119 -27.29 -8.35 -3.59
CA SER A 119 -27.75 -6.99 -3.21
C SER A 119 -29.18 -7.05 -2.67
N LYS A 120 -29.33 -7.46 -1.41
CA LYS A 120 -30.62 -7.54 -0.70
C LYS A 120 -31.32 -6.18 -0.52
N LEU A 121 -30.70 -5.09 -0.96
CA LEU A 121 -31.18 -3.72 -0.80
C LEU A 121 -31.66 -3.07 -2.09
N GLY A 122 -31.90 -3.79 -3.20
CA GLY A 122 -32.65 -3.27 -4.35
C GLY A 122 -32.13 -1.99 -5.02
N GLY A 123 -30.98 -1.47 -4.58
CA GLY A 123 -30.20 -0.42 -5.20
C GLY A 123 -29.09 -1.07 -6.00
N GLY A 124 -28.87 -0.59 -7.22
CA GLY A 124 -27.78 -1.07 -8.08
C GLY A 124 -26.47 -1.10 -7.31
N SER A 125 -25.75 -2.21 -7.41
CA SER A 125 -24.46 -2.38 -6.74
C SER A 125 -23.56 -1.19 -7.07
N VAL A 126 -23.10 -0.44 -6.08
CA VAL A 126 -22.03 0.54 -6.32
C VAL A 126 -20.83 -0.22 -6.88
N ASN A 127 -20.10 0.41 -7.81
CA ASN A 127 -18.92 -0.23 -8.39
C ASN A 127 -17.95 -0.61 -7.28
N PRO A 128 -17.55 -1.89 -7.14
CA PRO A 128 -16.62 -2.27 -6.09
C PRO A 128 -15.21 -1.80 -6.47
N TYR A 129 -14.49 -1.30 -5.45
CA TYR A 129 -13.06 -1.11 -5.52
C TYR A 129 -12.37 -2.47 -5.62
N GLN A 130 -11.26 -2.58 -6.35
CA GLN A 130 -10.65 -3.87 -6.65
C GLN A 130 -9.17 -3.90 -6.26
N PRO A 131 -8.68 -5.01 -5.66
CA PRO A 131 -7.26 -5.25 -5.53
C PRO A 131 -6.63 -5.42 -6.93
N ALA A 132 -5.37 -5.03 -7.08
CA ALA A 132 -4.61 -5.39 -8.28
C ALA A 132 -4.13 -6.84 -8.22
N GLY A 133 -3.82 -7.31 -7.01
CA GLY A 133 -3.24 -8.61 -6.73
C GLY A 133 -2.12 -8.48 -5.68
N ASP A 134 -1.22 -9.44 -5.65
CA ASP A 134 -0.13 -9.51 -4.70
C ASP A 134 1.21 -9.65 -5.42
N LEU A 135 2.24 -8.98 -4.88
CA LEU A 135 3.64 -9.26 -5.16
C LEU A 135 4.15 -10.24 -4.11
N GLU A 136 4.67 -11.38 -4.58
CA GLU A 136 5.18 -12.44 -3.73
C GLU A 136 6.68 -12.60 -3.93
N LEU A 137 7.45 -12.63 -2.83
CA LEU A 137 8.88 -12.93 -2.85
C LEU A 137 9.13 -14.19 -2.03
N HIS A 138 9.70 -15.22 -2.67
CA HIS A 138 9.98 -16.51 -2.02
C HIS A 138 11.47 -16.73 -1.83
N PHE A 139 11.91 -16.68 -0.59
CA PHE A 139 13.30 -16.89 -0.16
C PHE A 139 13.49 -18.34 0.32
N PRO A 140 14.38 -19.13 -0.29
CA PRO A 140 14.71 -20.45 0.21
C PRO A 140 15.23 -20.36 1.66
N PRO A 141 14.67 -21.12 2.61
CA PRO A 141 15.12 -21.07 3.98
C PRO A 141 16.55 -21.62 4.09
N THR A 142 17.45 -20.84 4.70
CA THR A 142 18.86 -21.21 4.91
C THR A 142 19.17 -21.55 6.37
N GLY A 143 18.19 -21.43 7.27
CA GLY A 143 18.33 -21.78 8.69
C GLY A 143 17.27 -21.10 9.57
N PRO A 144 17.42 -21.23 10.91
CA PRO A 144 16.57 -20.53 11.88
C PRO A 144 16.62 -19.02 11.70
N VAL A 145 15.47 -18.37 11.92
CA VAL A 145 15.35 -16.92 11.90
C VAL A 145 15.59 -16.36 13.29
N THR A 146 16.47 -15.38 13.40
CA THR A 146 16.72 -14.63 14.64
C THR A 146 16.72 -13.13 14.37
N GLY A 147 16.62 -12.32 15.42
CA GLY A 147 16.69 -10.86 15.31
C GLY A 147 15.61 -10.24 14.41
N TYR A 148 14.46 -10.92 14.25
CA TYR A 148 13.40 -10.46 13.39
C TYR A 148 12.81 -9.14 13.90
N ARG A 149 12.65 -8.18 12.99
CA ARG A 149 11.93 -6.94 13.23
C ARG A 149 11.28 -6.47 11.95
N ARG A 150 10.02 -6.06 12.02
CA ARG A 150 9.38 -5.25 10.97
C ARG A 150 8.93 -3.91 11.52
N SER A 151 9.06 -2.85 10.76
CA SER A 151 8.72 -1.49 11.18
C SER A 151 8.23 -0.62 10.04
N LEU A 152 7.27 0.26 10.33
CA LEU A 152 6.81 1.33 9.45
C LEU A 152 7.21 2.68 10.07
N ASP A 153 8.12 3.38 9.43
CA ASP A 153 8.50 4.73 9.83
C ASP A 153 7.59 5.76 9.15
N LEU A 154 6.74 6.41 9.94
CA LEU A 154 5.76 7.38 9.44
C LEU A 154 6.41 8.66 8.92
N ALA A 155 7.64 8.98 9.36
CA ALA A 155 8.37 10.17 8.93
C ALA A 155 9.06 9.99 7.58
N THR A 156 9.38 8.76 7.19
CA THR A 156 9.98 8.44 5.88
C THR A 156 9.01 7.76 4.91
N ALA A 157 7.91 7.20 5.41
CA ALA A 157 6.96 6.36 4.68
C ALA A 157 7.56 5.05 4.12
N ILE A 158 8.54 4.49 4.83
CA ILE A 158 9.23 3.25 4.46
C ILE A 158 8.88 2.14 5.46
N ALA A 159 8.38 1.02 4.93
CA ALA A 159 8.28 -0.23 5.66
C ALA A 159 9.62 -0.96 5.58
N THR A 160 10.17 -1.41 6.70
CA THR A 160 11.46 -2.13 6.78
C THR A 160 11.25 -3.45 7.48
N ILE A 161 11.85 -4.52 6.93
CA ILE A 161 11.95 -5.85 7.56
C ILE A 161 13.42 -6.17 7.69
N GLN A 162 13.84 -6.68 8.83
CA GLN A 162 15.20 -7.13 9.11
C GLN A 162 15.17 -8.44 9.87
N TYR A 163 16.07 -9.35 9.52
CA TYR A 163 16.25 -10.62 10.22
C TYR A 163 17.59 -11.23 9.87
N GLN A 164 18.01 -12.21 10.67
CA GLN A 164 19.22 -12.98 10.45
C GLN A 164 18.88 -14.45 10.19
N GLN A 165 19.55 -15.06 9.21
CA GLN A 165 19.58 -16.51 9.00
C GLN A 165 21.02 -16.98 8.86
N GLY A 166 21.41 -17.92 9.73
CA GLY A 166 22.83 -18.23 9.93
C GLY A 166 23.58 -16.98 10.38
N ASP A 167 24.63 -16.61 9.67
CA ASP A 167 25.41 -15.42 9.97
C ASP A 167 25.16 -14.26 8.97
N THR A 168 24.12 -14.34 8.15
CA THR A 168 23.76 -13.31 7.17
C THR A 168 22.57 -12.50 7.66
N TRP A 169 22.71 -11.18 7.69
CA TRP A 169 21.59 -10.25 7.89
C TRP A 169 20.94 -9.93 6.56
N PHE A 170 19.61 -10.03 6.53
CA PHE A 170 18.77 -9.64 5.41
C PHE A 170 17.95 -8.42 5.80
N GLN A 171 17.78 -7.50 4.85
CA GLN A 171 16.91 -6.35 4.99
C GLN A 171 16.04 -6.18 3.75
N ARG A 172 14.77 -5.86 3.97
CA ARG A 172 13.84 -5.41 2.92
C ARG A 172 13.30 -4.04 3.27
N GLN A 173 13.26 -3.13 2.30
CA GLN A 173 12.63 -1.82 2.46
C GLN A 173 11.63 -1.58 1.33
N THR A 174 10.36 -1.38 1.68
CA THR A 174 9.27 -1.17 0.71
C THR A 174 8.65 0.21 0.88
N TYR A 175 8.45 0.91 -0.23
CA TYR A 175 7.77 2.20 -0.26
C TYR A 175 7.10 2.47 -1.61
N CYS A 176 6.03 3.26 -1.60
CA CYS A 176 5.43 3.81 -2.82
C CYS A 176 6.06 5.18 -3.10
N ALA A 177 6.83 5.31 -4.19
CA ALA A 177 7.58 6.53 -4.47
C ALA A 177 6.63 7.74 -4.61
N SER A 178 6.93 8.84 -3.91
CA SER A 178 6.02 10.01 -3.88
C SER A 178 6.11 10.88 -5.13
N THR A 179 7.14 10.70 -5.97
CA THR A 179 7.40 11.49 -7.19
C THR A 179 7.08 10.72 -8.47
N GLN A 180 6.83 9.40 -8.37
CA GLN A 180 6.63 8.51 -9.50
C GLN A 180 5.62 7.39 -9.14
N PRO A 181 4.78 6.92 -10.07
CA PRO A 181 3.88 5.79 -9.82
C PRO A 181 4.69 4.49 -9.89
N VAL A 182 5.46 4.21 -8.85
CA VAL A 182 6.20 2.95 -8.70
C VAL A 182 6.27 2.58 -7.22
N ILE A 183 6.09 1.30 -6.94
CA ILE A 183 6.34 0.67 -5.66
C ILE A 183 7.74 0.07 -5.75
N VAL A 184 8.60 0.38 -4.79
CA VAL A 184 9.98 -0.09 -4.74
C VAL A 184 10.11 -1.00 -3.54
N THR A 185 10.68 -2.19 -3.74
CA THR A 185 11.17 -3.06 -2.67
C THR A 185 12.66 -3.28 -2.85
N ASP A 186 13.46 -2.63 -2.02
CA ASP A 186 14.91 -2.83 -1.90
C ASP A 186 15.13 -4.12 -1.07
N VAL A 187 15.93 -5.05 -1.58
CA VAL A 187 16.30 -6.28 -0.87
C VAL A 187 17.82 -6.36 -0.80
N THR A 188 18.36 -6.43 0.40
CA THR A 188 19.80 -6.45 0.63
C THR A 188 20.19 -7.53 1.63
N CYS A 189 21.45 -7.95 1.56
CA CYS A 189 22.08 -8.76 2.58
C CYS A 189 23.48 -8.21 2.90
N ASP A 190 23.97 -8.45 4.11
CA ASP A 190 25.30 -7.98 4.55
C ASP A 190 26.46 -8.85 4.04
N ARG A 191 26.14 -9.90 3.26
CA ARG A 191 27.11 -10.81 2.65
C ARG A 191 26.88 -10.94 1.15
N PRO A 192 27.82 -10.45 0.32
CA PRO A 192 27.72 -10.56 -1.13
C PRO A 192 27.40 -11.98 -1.62
N GLY A 193 26.58 -12.08 -2.65
CA GLY A 193 26.20 -13.32 -3.31
C GLY A 193 25.23 -14.21 -2.53
N GLN A 194 24.71 -13.80 -1.37
CA GLN A 194 23.80 -14.60 -0.56
C GLN A 194 22.31 -14.41 -0.90
N LEU A 195 21.98 -13.49 -1.81
CA LEU A 195 20.59 -13.19 -2.13
C LEU A 195 20.06 -14.04 -3.30
N THR A 196 19.22 -15.02 -2.99
CA THR A 196 18.51 -15.86 -3.98
C THR A 196 17.04 -15.94 -3.61
N PHE A 197 16.14 -15.60 -4.54
CA PHE A 197 14.69 -15.65 -4.31
C PHE A 197 13.91 -15.67 -5.63
N ASN A 198 12.65 -16.09 -5.55
CA ASN A 198 11.71 -16.01 -6.67
C ASN A 198 10.77 -14.82 -6.48
N VAL A 199 10.32 -14.25 -7.60
CA VAL A 199 9.34 -13.16 -7.65
C VAL A 199 8.15 -13.65 -8.45
N ALA A 200 6.95 -13.54 -7.89
CA ALA A 200 5.70 -13.87 -8.55
C ALA A 200 4.67 -12.76 -8.37
N LEU A 201 3.68 -12.74 -9.27
CA LEU A 201 2.48 -11.93 -9.13
C LEU A 201 1.26 -12.84 -9.14
N THR A 202 0.35 -12.60 -8.22
CA THR A 202 -0.88 -13.37 -8.06
C THR A 202 -2.06 -12.43 -7.89
N ARG A 203 -3.28 -12.93 -8.06
CA ARG A 203 -4.53 -12.22 -7.78
C ARG A 203 -5.57 -13.28 -7.44
N GLY A 204 -6.45 -13.03 -6.49
CA GLY A 204 -7.58 -13.93 -6.24
C GLY A 204 -7.49 -14.77 -4.98
N HIS A 205 -7.17 -14.16 -3.84
CA HIS A 205 -7.31 -14.83 -2.55
C HIS A 205 -8.78 -14.92 -2.16
N ALA A 206 -9.39 -16.08 -2.33
CA ALA A 206 -10.58 -16.42 -1.56
C ALA A 206 -10.13 -16.72 -0.10
N SER A 207 -10.36 -15.77 0.80
CA SER A 207 -10.34 -16.01 2.26
C SER A 207 -9.10 -16.75 2.81
N GLY A 208 -7.93 -16.10 2.83
CA GLY A 208 -6.86 -16.43 3.77
C GLY A 208 -6.10 -17.74 3.54
N LYS A 209 -6.09 -18.31 2.32
CA LYS A 209 -5.21 -19.44 1.99
C LYS A 209 -4.35 -19.15 0.77
N PHE A 210 -3.06 -19.42 0.94
CA PHE A 210 -2.05 -19.40 -0.12
C PHE A 210 -2.27 -20.63 -1.02
N GLU A 211 -2.78 -20.43 -2.22
CA GLU A 211 -2.58 -21.41 -3.29
C GLU A 211 -1.44 -20.89 -4.16
N THR A 212 -0.25 -21.47 -3.96
CA THR A 212 0.90 -21.23 -4.83
C THR A 212 0.50 -21.60 -6.26
N VAL A 213 0.60 -20.64 -7.18
CA VAL A 213 0.41 -20.93 -8.61
C VAL A 213 1.53 -21.86 -9.06
N HIS A 214 1.21 -23.14 -9.25
CA HIS A 214 2.11 -24.09 -9.88
C HIS A 214 2.29 -23.69 -11.35
N THR A 215 3.49 -23.20 -11.69
CA THR A 215 3.85 -22.81 -13.05
C THR A 215 3.84 -24.02 -13.97
N SER A 216 2.84 -24.15 -14.85
CA SER A 216 2.97 -25.00 -16.04
C SER A 216 3.88 -24.32 -17.06
N ALA A 217 4.86 -25.06 -17.58
CA ALA A 217 5.72 -24.60 -18.67
C ALA A 217 4.89 -24.40 -19.95
N GLY A 218 4.45 -23.16 -20.20
CA GLY A 218 3.72 -22.79 -21.40
C GLY A 218 3.02 -21.45 -21.20
N GLY A 219 3.56 -20.40 -21.81
CA GLY A 219 2.87 -19.11 -21.90
C GLY A 219 1.57 -19.30 -22.68
N GLY A 220 0.44 -19.09 -22.02
CA GLY A 220 -0.88 -19.18 -22.59
C GLY A 220 -1.87 -18.48 -21.67
N MET A 221 -2.90 -17.87 -22.27
CA MET A 221 -3.98 -17.20 -21.53
C MET A 221 -4.69 -18.23 -20.64
N GLN A 222 -4.40 -18.21 -19.34
CA GLN A 222 -5.14 -19.03 -18.39
C GLN A 222 -6.42 -18.28 -18.02
N ARG A 223 -7.58 -18.77 -18.48
CA ARG A 223 -8.81 -18.54 -17.72
C ARG A 223 -8.60 -19.23 -16.37
N GLY A 224 -8.14 -18.46 -15.38
CA GLY A 224 -7.70 -18.97 -14.09
C GLY A 224 -8.75 -19.89 -13.49
N SER A 225 -8.37 -21.14 -13.29
CA SER A 225 -9.09 -22.05 -12.41
C SER A 225 -9.05 -21.46 -10.99
N GLY A 226 -10.07 -20.69 -10.61
CA GLY A 226 -10.38 -20.38 -9.20
C GLY A 226 -9.89 -19.04 -8.61
N LEU A 227 -9.09 -18.24 -9.33
CA LEU A 227 -8.47 -17.02 -8.79
C LEU A 227 -9.42 -15.80 -8.76
N ASP A 228 -9.91 -15.35 -9.93
CA ASP A 228 -10.91 -14.28 -10.02
C ASP A 228 -11.90 -14.66 -11.14
N PRO A 229 -13.13 -15.11 -10.81
CA PRO A 229 -14.07 -15.61 -11.80
C PRO A 229 -14.61 -14.52 -12.74
N GLU A 230 -14.41 -13.25 -12.41
CA GLU A 230 -14.97 -12.09 -13.12
C GLU A 230 -13.87 -11.25 -13.81
N CYS A 231 -12.62 -11.73 -13.78
CA CYS A 231 -11.47 -11.10 -14.41
C CYS A 231 -10.64 -12.12 -15.19
N ALA A 232 -10.54 -11.96 -16.51
CA ALA A 232 -9.61 -12.72 -17.32
C ALA A 232 -8.17 -12.26 -17.06
N LEU A 233 -7.29 -13.20 -16.72
CA LEU A 233 -5.92 -12.95 -16.30
C LEU A 233 -4.93 -13.49 -17.34
N ASP A 234 -3.90 -12.71 -17.64
CA ASP A 234 -2.78 -13.12 -18.49
C ASP A 234 -1.46 -12.70 -17.83
N ILE A 235 -0.61 -13.67 -17.54
CA ILE A 235 0.67 -13.47 -16.86
C ILE A 235 1.80 -14.20 -17.58
N HIS A 236 2.90 -13.49 -17.81
CA HIS A 236 4.12 -14.05 -18.38
C HIS A 236 5.34 -13.24 -17.95
N ALA A 237 6.52 -13.85 -18.02
CA ALA A 237 7.79 -13.18 -17.74
C ALA A 237 8.69 -13.15 -18.98
N ARG A 238 9.40 -12.03 -19.19
CA ARG A 238 10.39 -11.88 -20.25
C ARG A 238 11.53 -11.00 -19.78
N GLY A 239 12.77 -11.48 -19.98
CA GLY A 239 13.96 -10.78 -19.48
C GLY A 239 13.91 -10.68 -17.96
N ASN A 240 13.91 -9.45 -17.44
CA ASN A 240 13.83 -9.17 -16.01
C ASN A 240 12.48 -8.59 -15.59
N THR A 241 11.42 -8.79 -16.39
CA THR A 241 10.09 -8.20 -16.13
C THR A 241 8.99 -9.26 -16.19
N ILE A 242 8.09 -9.21 -15.20
CA ILE A 242 6.80 -9.90 -15.20
C ILE A 242 5.74 -8.95 -15.75
N PHE A 243 4.92 -9.44 -16.67
CA PHE A 243 3.78 -8.74 -17.26
C PHE A 243 2.51 -9.42 -16.78
N PHE A 244 1.60 -8.66 -16.19
CA PHE A 244 0.33 -9.17 -15.69
C PHE A 244 -0.82 -8.25 -16.15
N LYS A 245 -1.70 -8.78 -16.99
CA LYS A 245 -2.89 -8.10 -17.48
C LYS A 245 -4.13 -8.71 -16.85
N GLY A 246 -5.06 -7.86 -16.44
CA GLY A 246 -6.42 -8.26 -16.11
C GLY A 246 -7.45 -7.55 -16.99
N THR A 247 -8.51 -8.25 -17.37
CA THR A 247 -9.66 -7.71 -18.10
C THR A 247 -10.93 -8.22 -17.43
N PHE A 248 -11.68 -7.30 -16.81
CA PHE A 248 -12.97 -7.61 -16.21
C PHE A 248 -14.00 -7.96 -17.29
N ASP A 249 -14.99 -8.76 -16.93
CA ASP A 249 -16.10 -9.14 -17.82
C ASP A 249 -16.87 -7.92 -18.36
N GLU A 250 -16.91 -6.82 -17.60
CA GLU A 250 -17.53 -5.55 -18.00
C GLU A 250 -16.66 -4.71 -18.95
N GLY A 251 -15.46 -5.18 -19.29
CA GLY A 251 -14.56 -4.60 -20.29
C GLY A 251 -13.52 -3.62 -19.74
N ALA A 252 -13.55 -3.28 -18.45
CA ALA A 252 -12.45 -2.54 -17.83
C ALA A 252 -11.18 -3.41 -17.79
N PHE A 253 -10.02 -2.83 -18.07
CA PHE A 253 -8.76 -3.57 -18.09
C PHE A 253 -7.61 -2.77 -17.49
N TRP A 254 -6.60 -3.50 -17.04
CA TRP A 254 -5.44 -2.97 -16.33
C TRP A 254 -4.19 -3.77 -16.68
N ASN A 255 -3.04 -3.18 -16.41
CA ASN A 255 -1.74 -3.82 -16.53
C ASN A 255 -0.92 -3.55 -15.27
N MET A 256 -0.23 -4.58 -14.80
CA MET A 256 0.77 -4.52 -13.76
C MET A 256 2.06 -5.09 -14.30
N GLN A 257 3.17 -4.41 -14.06
CA GLN A 257 4.49 -4.90 -14.42
C GLN A 257 5.42 -4.80 -13.24
N THR A 258 6.25 -5.83 -13.07
CA THR A 258 7.29 -5.89 -12.06
C THR A 258 8.63 -6.18 -12.70
N SER A 259 9.55 -5.22 -12.65
CA SER A 259 10.94 -5.39 -13.08
C SER A 259 11.86 -5.61 -11.90
N VAL A 260 12.84 -6.50 -12.07
CA VAL A 260 13.87 -6.74 -11.06
C VAL A 260 15.23 -6.30 -11.61
N LEU A 261 15.93 -5.47 -10.85
CA LEU A 261 17.30 -5.06 -11.09
C LEU A 261 18.18 -5.64 -9.99
N VAL A 262 19.40 -6.04 -10.31
CA VAL A 262 20.31 -6.65 -9.34
C VAL A 262 21.69 -6.03 -9.41
N ARG A 263 22.36 -5.96 -8.27
CA ARG A 263 23.81 -5.78 -8.17
C ARG A 263 24.40 -7.11 -7.72
N GLY A 264 25.38 -7.61 -8.48
CA GLY A 264 25.85 -8.98 -8.32
C GLY A 264 24.79 -9.99 -8.79
N GLY A 265 25.22 -11.22 -9.03
CA GLY A 265 24.32 -12.31 -9.42
C GLY A 265 23.62 -12.09 -10.77
N SER A 266 22.44 -12.68 -10.91
CA SER A 266 21.62 -12.58 -12.13
C SER A 266 20.13 -12.69 -11.83
N VAL A 267 19.32 -12.24 -12.79
CA VAL A 267 17.87 -12.43 -12.83
C VAL A 267 17.45 -13.04 -14.16
N ALA A 268 16.57 -14.04 -14.12
CA ALA A 268 16.03 -14.69 -15.31
C ALA A 268 14.55 -15.09 -15.13
N PRO A 269 13.79 -15.27 -16.21
CA PRO A 269 12.44 -15.83 -16.13
C PRO A 269 12.43 -17.25 -15.56
N GLN A 270 11.46 -17.52 -14.69
CA GLN A 270 11.15 -18.86 -14.21
C GLN A 270 9.62 -19.05 -14.21
N GLY A 271 9.11 -19.81 -15.18
CA GLY A 271 7.67 -19.93 -15.40
C GLY A 271 7.04 -18.60 -15.76
N THR A 272 6.04 -18.18 -14.98
CA THR A 272 5.37 -16.86 -15.10
C THR A 272 6.02 -15.78 -14.24
N GLY A 273 7.02 -16.13 -13.43
CA GLY A 273 7.74 -15.22 -12.54
C GLY A 273 9.21 -15.02 -12.93
N LEU A 274 9.98 -14.48 -11.99
CA LEU A 274 11.42 -14.28 -12.12
C LEU A 274 12.17 -15.00 -11.00
N ARG A 275 13.41 -15.37 -11.27
CA ARG A 275 14.34 -15.84 -10.25
C ARG A 275 15.58 -14.97 -10.20
N VAL A 276 15.90 -14.50 -8.99
CA VAL A 276 17.15 -13.85 -8.63
C VAL A 276 18.08 -14.92 -8.05
N THR A 277 19.33 -14.96 -8.52
CA THR A 277 20.34 -15.92 -8.06
C THR A 277 21.64 -15.21 -7.70
N GLY A 278 22.07 -15.39 -6.45
CA GLY A 278 23.39 -14.97 -5.95
C GLY A 278 23.66 -13.46 -6.07
N ALA A 279 22.65 -12.62 -5.83
CA ALA A 279 22.81 -11.17 -5.84
C ALA A 279 23.39 -10.66 -4.51
N ASP A 280 23.89 -9.42 -4.54
CA ASP A 280 24.29 -8.66 -3.34
C ASP A 280 23.12 -7.77 -2.89
N GLU A 281 22.48 -7.12 -3.86
CA GLU A 281 21.32 -6.26 -3.71
C GLU A 281 20.35 -6.50 -4.87
N ALA A 282 19.06 -6.39 -4.62
CA ALA A 282 18.03 -6.42 -5.65
C ALA A 282 17.00 -5.31 -5.43
N TRP A 283 16.51 -4.73 -6.53
CA TRP A 283 15.42 -3.75 -6.54
C TRP A 283 14.26 -4.33 -7.32
N VAL A 284 13.15 -4.56 -6.62
CA VAL A 284 11.89 -5.00 -7.22
C VAL A 284 11.02 -3.76 -7.43
N LEU A 285 10.80 -3.40 -8.69
CA LEU A 285 10.05 -2.22 -9.10
C LEU A 285 8.71 -2.65 -9.68
N THR A 286 7.61 -2.27 -9.04
CA THR A 286 6.25 -2.64 -9.45
C THR A 286 5.44 -1.40 -9.77
N THR A 287 4.72 -1.42 -10.90
CA THR A 287 3.74 -0.39 -11.24
C THR A 287 2.46 -1.01 -11.77
N ILE A 288 1.37 -0.26 -11.64
CA ILE A 288 0.04 -0.61 -12.12
C ILE A 288 -0.47 0.58 -12.94
N ALA A 289 -1.09 0.30 -14.08
CA ALA A 289 -1.80 1.28 -14.89
C ALA A 289 -3.17 0.73 -15.29
N VAL A 290 -4.16 1.63 -15.39
CA VAL A 290 -5.52 1.28 -15.83
C VAL A 290 -5.85 1.94 -17.17
N ASP A 291 -6.84 1.40 -17.88
CA ASP A 291 -7.32 1.90 -19.16
C ASP A 291 -7.85 3.35 -19.15
N GLN A 292 -8.16 3.89 -17.96
CA GLN A 292 -8.52 5.30 -17.77
C GLN A 292 -7.32 6.25 -17.89
N GLU A 293 -6.09 5.76 -17.75
CA GLU A 293 -4.87 6.57 -17.73
C GLU A 293 -4.17 6.61 -19.09
N ALA A 294 -4.28 5.52 -19.84
CA ALA A 294 -3.72 5.40 -21.18
C ALA A 294 -4.51 4.39 -22.00
N LYS A 295 -4.57 4.62 -23.33
CA LYS A 295 -5.11 3.65 -24.28
C LYS A 295 -4.35 2.31 -24.24
N ASP A 296 -3.06 2.38 -23.95
CA ASP A 296 -2.18 1.22 -23.75
C ASP A 296 -1.56 1.29 -22.34
N PRO A 297 -2.22 0.69 -21.33
CA PRO A 297 -1.68 0.60 -19.98
C PRO A 297 -0.35 -0.16 -19.91
N ALA A 298 -0.10 -1.12 -20.80
CA ALA A 298 1.15 -1.90 -20.78
C ALA A 298 2.34 -1.03 -21.22
N ALA A 299 2.16 -0.19 -22.25
CA ALA A 299 3.17 0.79 -22.64
C ALA A 299 3.41 1.84 -21.54
N LEU A 300 2.36 2.27 -20.83
CA LEU A 300 2.49 3.20 -19.71
C LEU A 300 3.31 2.57 -18.56
N CYS A 301 3.02 1.32 -18.17
CA CYS A 301 3.80 0.60 -17.17
C CYS A 301 5.28 0.50 -17.56
N ALA A 302 5.58 0.15 -18.81
CA ALA A 302 6.96 0.03 -19.29
C ALA A 302 7.72 1.36 -19.17
N ALA A 303 7.11 2.48 -19.58
CA ALA A 303 7.71 3.81 -19.47
C ALA A 303 7.92 4.25 -18.01
N GLN A 304 7.00 3.89 -17.11
CA GLN A 304 7.12 4.18 -15.67
C GLN A 304 8.28 3.40 -15.04
N LEU A 305 8.43 2.11 -15.35
CA LEU A 305 9.52 1.27 -14.87
C LEU A 305 10.88 1.74 -15.41
N GLU A 306 10.96 2.10 -16.68
CA GLU A 306 12.19 2.64 -17.28
C GLU A 306 12.63 3.95 -16.60
N ARG A 307 11.67 4.83 -16.29
CA ARG A 307 11.95 6.07 -15.55
C ARG A 307 12.40 5.79 -14.12
N ALA A 308 11.75 4.85 -13.42
CA ALA A 308 12.13 4.44 -12.08
C ALA A 308 13.55 3.85 -12.07
N ALA A 309 13.89 2.97 -13.01
CA ALA A 309 15.21 2.38 -13.15
C ALA A 309 16.31 3.44 -13.35
N ARG A 310 16.07 4.45 -14.21
CA ARG A 310 17.03 5.55 -14.42
C ARG A 310 17.27 6.42 -13.17
N SER A 311 16.23 6.58 -12.35
CA SER A 311 16.26 7.44 -11.15
C SER A 311 16.54 6.67 -9.86
N LEU A 312 16.71 5.35 -9.94
CA LEU A 312 16.91 4.47 -8.79
C LEU A 312 17.95 4.97 -7.78
N PRO A 313 19.12 5.52 -8.17
CA PRO A 313 20.11 6.02 -7.22
C PRO A 313 19.60 7.17 -6.33
N THR A 314 18.63 7.96 -6.80
CA THR A 314 18.09 9.14 -6.09
C THR A 314 16.65 8.94 -5.60
N LEU A 315 15.94 7.95 -6.13
CA LEU A 315 14.49 7.78 -5.98
C LEU A 315 14.04 7.70 -4.52
N ARG A 316 14.78 7.00 -3.67
CA ARG A 316 14.47 6.91 -2.24
C ARG A 316 14.58 8.26 -1.54
N GLN A 317 15.63 9.02 -1.80
CA GLN A 317 15.83 10.34 -1.20
C GLN A 317 14.78 11.36 -1.70
N GLU A 318 14.43 11.29 -2.97
CA GLU A 318 13.35 12.10 -3.55
C GLU A 318 12.00 11.78 -2.89
N HIS A 319 11.69 10.51 -2.68
CA HIS A 319 10.50 10.07 -1.96
C HIS A 319 10.47 10.61 -0.53
N ILE A 320 11.52 10.39 0.26
CA ILE A 320 11.61 10.86 1.66
C ILE A 320 11.40 12.38 1.71
N THR A 321 12.09 13.12 0.85
CA THR A 321 12.00 14.59 0.80
C THR A 321 10.57 15.04 0.46
N ALA A 322 9.93 14.41 -0.52
CA ALA A 322 8.57 14.75 -0.93
C ALA A 322 7.50 14.40 0.12
N HIS A 323 7.68 13.29 0.85
CA HIS A 323 6.82 12.88 1.96
C HIS A 323 6.96 13.83 3.15
N GLN A 324 8.19 14.09 3.58
CA GLN A 324 8.51 14.95 4.73
C GLN A 324 8.02 16.39 4.56
N ARG A 325 7.96 16.92 3.33
CA ARG A 325 7.35 18.23 3.04
C ARG A 325 5.89 18.34 3.49
N LEU A 326 5.16 17.23 3.59
CA LEU A 326 3.80 17.19 4.15
C LEU A 326 3.81 16.73 5.61
N PHE A 327 4.52 15.64 5.90
CA PHE A 327 4.50 15.02 7.22
C PHE A 327 5.08 15.92 8.31
N ASN A 328 6.15 16.67 8.04
CA ASN A 328 6.82 17.51 9.04
C ASN A 328 6.10 18.85 9.32
N ARG A 329 4.97 19.14 8.68
CA ARG A 329 4.22 20.39 8.88
C ARG A 329 3.57 20.52 10.27
N VAL A 330 3.35 19.40 10.95
CA VAL A 330 2.74 19.36 12.29
C VAL A 330 3.48 18.33 13.12
N ALA A 331 3.68 18.63 14.41
CA ALA A 331 4.22 17.70 15.38
C ALA A 331 3.39 17.75 16.66
N LEU A 332 3.00 16.58 17.18
CA LEU A 332 2.34 16.41 18.48
C LEU A 332 3.27 15.59 19.40
N ARG A 333 3.55 16.09 20.60
CA ARG A 333 4.42 15.40 21.56
C ARG A 333 3.65 15.13 22.84
N LEU A 334 3.45 13.87 23.16
CA LEU A 334 2.73 13.42 24.35
C LEU A 334 3.44 12.19 24.91
N GLY A 335 4.46 12.36 25.75
CA GLY A 335 5.29 11.24 26.21
C GLY A 335 6.19 10.66 25.11
N SER A 336 6.80 9.51 25.40
CA SER A 336 7.77 8.83 24.51
C SER A 336 7.38 7.37 24.34
N LEU A 337 7.47 6.88 23.11
CA LEU A 337 7.29 5.44 22.85
C LEU A 337 8.50 4.67 23.41
N PRO A 338 8.28 3.50 24.03
CA PRO A 338 9.37 2.62 24.43
C PRO A 338 10.11 2.09 23.20
N ALA A 339 11.44 2.13 23.24
CA ALA A 339 12.28 1.64 22.14
C ALA A 339 12.38 0.11 22.07
N ASP A 340 12.17 -0.55 23.21
CA ASP A 340 12.35 -1.98 23.45
C ASP A 340 11.04 -2.78 23.45
N GLN A 341 9.88 -2.12 23.30
CA GLN A 341 8.59 -2.80 23.19
C GLN A 341 7.92 -2.65 21.83
N PRO A 342 7.49 -3.76 21.21
CA PRO A 342 6.63 -3.76 20.03
C PRO A 342 5.34 -2.95 20.24
N THR A 343 4.77 -2.45 19.16
CA THR A 343 3.64 -1.51 19.18
C THR A 343 2.37 -2.15 19.72
N ASP A 344 2.13 -3.41 19.36
CA ASP A 344 1.01 -4.23 19.85
C ASP A 344 1.11 -4.50 21.36
N ARG A 345 2.31 -4.84 21.85
CA ARG A 345 2.56 -5.05 23.28
C ARG A 345 2.42 -3.76 24.07
N TRP A 346 2.93 -2.65 23.53
CA TRP A 346 2.77 -1.34 24.16
C TRP A 346 1.31 -0.89 24.18
N LEU A 347 0.55 -1.17 23.10
CA LEU A 347 -0.89 -0.94 23.06
C LEU A 347 -1.66 -1.77 24.10
N ALA A 348 -1.26 -3.02 24.33
CA ALA A 348 -1.85 -3.84 25.38
C ALA A 348 -1.53 -3.28 26.78
N HIS A 349 -0.27 -2.88 27.01
CA HIS A 349 0.18 -2.31 28.28
C HIS A 349 -0.47 -0.97 28.62
N SER A 350 -0.69 -0.09 27.63
CA SER A 350 -1.27 1.24 27.86
C SER A 350 -2.72 1.17 28.37
N ARG A 351 -3.48 0.13 28.01
CA ARG A 351 -4.86 -0.08 28.48
C ARG A 351 -4.98 -0.19 29.99
N SER A 352 -3.92 -0.62 30.67
CA SER A 352 -3.85 -0.74 32.13
C SER A 352 -2.93 0.29 32.79
N SER A 353 -2.47 1.29 32.04
CA SER A 353 -1.49 2.29 32.51
C SER A 353 -2.08 3.70 32.51
N PRO A 354 -2.64 4.17 33.64
CA PRO A 354 -3.19 5.52 33.74
C PRO A 354 -2.13 6.59 33.40
N GLY A 355 -2.47 7.50 32.50
CA GLY A 355 -1.59 8.61 32.10
C GLY A 355 -0.62 8.31 30.95
N GLU A 356 -0.62 7.09 30.40
CA GLU A 356 0.10 6.79 29.15
C GLU A 356 -0.51 7.61 28.00
N SER A 357 0.33 8.32 27.24
CA SER A 357 -0.13 9.22 26.17
C SER A 357 0.64 9.12 24.85
N SER A 358 1.72 8.34 24.81
CA SER A 358 2.61 8.22 23.65
C SER A 358 1.90 7.61 22.45
N LEU A 359 0.96 6.69 22.68
CA LEU A 359 0.15 6.11 21.62
C LEU A 359 -0.82 7.10 20.99
N TYR A 360 -1.28 8.14 21.72
CA TYR A 360 -2.12 9.18 21.12
C TYR A 360 -1.32 10.04 20.14
N ALA A 361 -0.07 10.37 20.46
CA ALA A 361 0.81 11.08 19.53
C ALA A 361 1.14 10.23 18.29
N LEU A 362 1.32 8.91 18.47
CA LEU A 362 1.53 7.99 17.36
C LEU A 362 0.27 7.85 16.48
N LEU A 363 -0.91 7.68 17.08
CA LEU A 363 -2.17 7.57 16.35
C LEU A 363 -2.51 8.86 15.57
N PHE A 364 -2.23 10.03 16.17
CA PHE A 364 -2.36 11.33 15.50
C PHE A 364 -1.49 11.39 14.24
N ASP A 365 -0.22 10.97 14.33
CA ASP A 365 0.67 10.92 13.17
C ASP A 365 0.21 9.89 12.15
N TYR A 366 -0.30 8.75 12.61
CA TYR A 366 -0.77 7.70 11.73
C TYR A 366 -1.97 8.14 10.90
N GLY A 367 -2.92 8.89 11.48
CA GLY A 367 -4.03 9.49 10.71
C GLY A 367 -3.54 10.44 9.62
N ARG A 368 -2.55 11.30 9.91
CA ARG A 368 -1.94 12.18 8.91
C ARG A 368 -1.18 11.41 7.84
N TYR A 369 -0.42 10.40 8.25
CA TYR A 369 0.31 9.50 7.37
C TYR A 369 -0.63 8.81 6.39
N LEU A 370 -1.70 8.17 6.87
CA LEU A 370 -2.67 7.45 6.04
C LEU A 370 -3.32 8.36 5.01
N LEU A 371 -3.63 9.61 5.37
CA LEU A 371 -4.16 10.58 4.41
C LEU A 371 -3.12 10.98 3.36
N ILE A 372 -1.87 11.21 3.76
CA ILE A 372 -0.77 11.50 2.82
C ILE A 372 -0.56 10.33 1.84
N CYS A 373 -0.69 9.09 2.31
CA CYS A 373 -0.45 7.90 1.51
C CYS A 373 -1.65 7.46 0.66
N SER A 374 -2.89 7.85 1.00
CA SER A 374 -4.09 7.46 0.27
C SER A 374 -4.72 8.58 -0.58
N SER A 375 -4.38 9.86 -0.32
CA SER A 375 -4.97 10.97 -1.07
C SER A 375 -3.95 12.06 -1.40
N ARG A 376 -3.56 12.13 -2.68
CA ARG A 376 -2.61 13.11 -3.22
C ARG A 376 -3.19 13.83 -4.44
N PRO A 377 -2.77 15.09 -4.72
CA PRO A 377 -3.21 15.80 -5.90
C PRO A 377 -3.06 14.97 -7.19
N GLY A 378 -4.11 14.94 -8.00
CA GLY A 378 -4.17 14.16 -9.23
C GLY A 378 -4.72 12.74 -9.08
N GLY A 379 -4.82 12.20 -7.86
CA GLY A 379 -5.49 10.93 -7.54
C GLY A 379 -6.98 11.10 -7.21
N LEU A 380 -7.66 9.97 -6.96
CA LEU A 380 -9.01 9.95 -6.40
C LEU A 380 -8.98 10.26 -4.88
N PRO A 381 -10.12 10.70 -4.30
CA PRO A 381 -10.24 10.79 -2.84
C PRO A 381 -10.10 9.40 -2.20
N ALA A 382 -9.63 9.38 -0.94
CA ALA A 382 -9.61 8.17 -0.11
C ALA A 382 -11.03 7.57 0.00
N ASN A 383 -11.17 6.26 -0.28
CA ASN A 383 -12.42 5.53 -0.13
C ASN A 383 -12.59 5.01 1.32
N LEU A 384 -13.55 4.10 1.56
CA LEU A 384 -13.81 3.53 2.91
C LEU A 384 -12.58 2.87 3.56
N GLN A 385 -11.67 2.35 2.76
CA GLN A 385 -10.43 1.70 3.19
C GLN A 385 -9.20 2.56 2.85
N GLY A 386 -9.40 3.83 2.53
CA GLY A 386 -8.37 4.72 2.02
C GLY A 386 -7.96 4.35 0.59
N LEU A 387 -6.96 3.48 0.48
CA LEU A 387 -6.38 2.99 -0.77
C LEU A 387 -6.10 1.47 -0.72
N TRP A 388 -6.24 0.83 0.43
CA TRP A 388 -5.74 -0.54 0.66
C TRP A 388 -6.89 -1.52 0.76
N ASN A 389 -6.93 -2.50 -0.14
CA ASN A 389 -7.97 -3.51 -0.22
C ASN A 389 -7.38 -4.83 -0.72
N GLU A 390 -7.69 -5.96 -0.08
CA GLU A 390 -7.38 -7.30 -0.61
C GLU A 390 -8.60 -8.08 -1.09
N ASP A 391 -9.82 -7.60 -0.80
CA ASP A 391 -11.05 -8.33 -1.11
C ASP A 391 -11.58 -7.95 -2.50
N ILE A 392 -11.84 -8.93 -3.36
CA ILE A 392 -12.48 -8.74 -4.66
C ILE A 392 -13.98 -8.38 -4.52
N HIS A 393 -14.57 -8.63 -3.34
CA HIS A 393 -15.93 -8.28 -2.97
C HIS A 393 -15.95 -7.48 -1.65
N PRO A 394 -15.37 -6.26 -1.63
CA PRO A 394 -15.29 -5.49 -0.40
C PRO A 394 -16.69 -5.16 0.14
N ALA A 395 -16.82 -5.24 1.47
CA ALA A 395 -18.07 -5.09 2.21
C ALA A 395 -18.70 -3.69 2.13
#